data_AF-J2VRV1-F1
#
_entry.id   AF-J2VRV1-F1
#
_cell.length_a   1.000
_cell.length_b   1.000
_cell.length_c   1.000
_cell.angle_alpha   90.00
_cell.angle_beta   90.00
_cell.angle_gamma   90.00
#
_symmetry.space_group_name_H-M   'P 1'
#
loop_
_entity.id
_entity.type
_entity.pdbx_description
1 polymer ?
#
loop_
_entity_poly.entity_id
_entity_poly.type
_entity_poly.pdbx_seq_one_letter_code
_entity_poly.pdbx_strand_id
1 'polypeptide(L)' 'MAANGAAIHLPQRELTPQALAGLLQKMDRAACQAMAQAAYEQGRRDANEAIARVLEGLVAP' A
#
# COMPACT_ATOMS: atom_id res chain seq x y z
N MET A 1 -0.19 -3.05 -2.12
CA MET A 1 0.65 -1.84 -1.98
C MET A 1 1.68 -1.72 -3.10
N ALA A 2 2.88 -2.32 -3.00
CA ALA A 2 3.94 -2.09 -4.00
C ALA A 2 3.59 -2.57 -5.41
N ALA A 3 3.00 -3.77 -5.55
CA ALA A 3 2.53 -4.30 -6.83
C ALA A 3 1.45 -3.42 -7.51
N ASN A 4 0.79 -2.56 -6.74
CA ASN A 4 -0.27 -1.66 -7.20
C ASN A 4 0.22 -0.20 -7.31
N GLY A 5 1.53 0.04 -7.31
CA GLY A 5 2.10 1.39 -7.39
C GLY A 5 1.87 2.27 -6.16
N ALA A 6 1.35 1.71 -5.06
CA ALA A 6 1.05 2.44 -3.83
C ALA A 6 2.20 2.44 -2.79
N ALA A 7 3.31 1.81 -3.13
CA ALA A 7 4.54 1.83 -2.36
C ALA A 7 5.70 1.41 -3.27
N ILE A 8 6.93 1.62 -2.80
CA ILE A 8 8.12 1.03 -3.40
C ILE A 8 8.66 0.00 -2.42
N HIS A 9 8.82 -1.25 -2.88
CA HIS A 9 9.53 -2.26 -2.12
C HIS A 9 11.00 -2.24 -2.51
N LEU A 10 11.86 -1.87 -1.57
CA LEU A 10 13.32 -2.00 -1.69
C LEU A 10 13.75 -3.24 -0.90
N PRO A 11 14.20 -4.32 -1.56
CA PRO A 11 14.66 -5.51 -0.88
C PRO A 11 15.79 -5.20 0.10
N GLN A 12 15.76 -5.80 1.29
CA GLN A 12 16.72 -5.47 2.33
C GLN A 12 18.18 -5.78 1.96
N ARG A 13 18.42 -6.78 1.10
CA ARG A 13 19.76 -7.09 0.55
C ARG A 13 20.30 -5.98 -0.35
N GLU A 14 19.41 -5.17 -0.93
CA GLU A 14 19.72 -4.07 -1.85
C GLU A 14 19.67 -2.69 -1.15
N LEU A 15 19.25 -2.65 0.12
CA LEU A 15 19.15 -1.45 0.95
C LEU A 15 20.54 -0.93 1.32
N THR A 16 21.13 -0.21 0.37
CA THR A 16 22.38 0.53 0.52
C THR A 16 22.09 2.04 0.51
N PRO A 17 22.98 2.88 1.08
CA PRO A 17 22.82 4.33 1.00
C PRO A 17 22.66 4.84 -0.44
N GLN A 18 23.41 4.28 -1.39
CA GLN A 18 23.38 4.66 -2.80
C GLN A 18 22.05 4.28 -3.46
N ALA A 19 21.56 3.06 -3.22
CA ALA A 19 20.27 2.62 -3.74
C ALA A 19 19.11 3.46 -3.18
N LEU A 20 19.13 3.75 -1.89
CA LEU A 20 18.13 4.60 -1.25
C LEU A 20 18.17 6.03 -1.81
N ALA A 21 19.35 6.63 -1.94
CA ALA A 21 19.50 7.97 -2.52
C ALA A 21 18.97 8.02 -3.96
N GLY A 22 19.30 7.02 -4.78
CA GLY A 22 18.82 6.93 -6.16
C GLY A 22 17.30 6.76 -6.28
N LEU A 23 16.67 6.11 -5.29
CA LEU A 23 15.20 6.05 -5.22
C LEU A 23 14.60 7.40 -4.84
N LEU A 24 15.11 8.03 -3.78
CA LEU A 24 14.59 9.32 -3.30
C LEU A 24 14.71 10.43 -4.35
N GLN A 25 15.79 10.45 -5.12
CA GLN A 25 15.98 11.42 -6.21
C GLN A 25 14.92 11.32 -7.33
N LYS A 26 14.30 10.14 -7.50
CA LYS A 26 13.23 9.92 -8.47
C LYS A 26 11.84 10.24 -7.92
N MET A 27 11.72 10.54 -6.62
CA MET A 27 10.45 10.85 -5.97
C MET A 27 10.11 12.34 -6.12
N ASP A 28 9.76 12.74 -7.34
CA ASP A 28 9.18 14.06 -7.55
C ASP A 28 7.74 14.15 -6.98
N ARG A 29 7.18 15.36 -6.98
CA ARG A 29 5.86 15.61 -6.40
C ARG A 29 4.74 14.86 -7.12
N ALA A 30 4.83 14.70 -8.43
CA ALA A 30 3.81 14.04 -9.23
C ALA A 30 3.82 12.52 -8.97
N ALA A 31 5.01 11.92 -8.91
CA ALA A 31 5.19 10.52 -8.55
C ALA A 31 4.68 10.24 -7.13
N CYS A 32 4.96 11.11 -6.17
CA CYS A 32 4.44 11.00 -4.81
C CYS A 32 2.91 11.10 -4.77
N GLN A 33 2.31 12.02 -5.52
CA GLN A 33 0.86 12.17 -5.59
C GLN A 33 0.18 10.92 -6.17
N ALA A 34 0.71 10.38 -7.26
CA ALA A 34 0.19 9.16 -7.87
C ALA A 34 0.26 7.96 -6.90
N MET A 35 1.39 7.80 -6.22
CA MET A 35 1.57 6.75 -5.21
C MET A 35 0.58 6.90 -4.05
N ALA A 36 0.37 8.13 -3.56
CA ALA A 36 -0.57 8.42 -2.48
C ALA A 36 -2.02 8.13 -2.90
N GLN A 37 -2.40 8.49 -4.12
CA GLN A 37 -3.73 8.19 -4.65
C GLN A 37 -3.96 6.68 -4.75
N ALA A 38 -3.00 5.93 -5.33
CA ALA A 38 -3.08 4.48 -5.42
C ALA A 38 -3.16 3.80 -4.04
N ALA A 39 -2.49 4.37 -3.02
CA ALA A 39 -2.57 3.90 -1.64
C ALA A 39 -3.95 4.16 -1.04
N TYR A 40 -4.51 5.35 -1.26
CA TYR A 40 -5.83 5.75 -0.78
C TYR A 40 -6.95 4.86 -1.34
N GLU A 41 -6.86 4.50 -2.62
CA GLU A 41 -7.81 3.61 -3.32
C GLU A 41 -7.79 2.17 -2.81
N GLN A 42 -6.63 1.70 -2.32
CA GLN A 42 -6.51 0.37 -1.73
C GLN A 42 -7.04 0.28 -0.29
N GLY A 43 -7.35 1.41 0.34
CA GLY A 43 -7.91 1.43 1.70
C GLY A 43 -9.26 0.72 1.77
N ARG A 44 -9.36 -0.29 2.65
CA ARG A 44 -10.60 -1.04 2.96
C ARG A 44 -11.31 -0.39 4.15
N ARG A 45 -12.04 0.70 3.90
CA ARG A 45 -12.69 1.51 4.94
C ARG A 45 -13.85 0.78 5.64
N ASP A 46 -14.44 -0.19 4.96
CA ASP A 46 -15.54 -1.04 5.38
C ASP A 46 -15.07 -2.37 5.98
N ALA A 47 -13.77 -2.56 6.24
CA ALA A 47 -13.22 -3.85 6.68
C ALA A 47 -13.92 -4.41 7.93
N ASN A 48 -14.22 -3.58 8.92
CA ASN A 48 -14.91 -4.02 10.13
C ASN A 48 -16.34 -4.51 9.84
N GLU A 49 -17.09 -3.79 8.99
CA GLU A 49 -18.43 -4.18 8.58
C GLU A 49 -18.41 -5.45 7.72
N ALA A 50 -17.43 -5.58 6.82
CA ALA A 50 -17.24 -6.78 6.03
C ALA A 50 -16.94 -8.00 6.92
N ILE A 51 -16.09 -7.84 7.94
CA ILE A 51 -15.81 -8.89 8.92
C ILE A 51 -17.07 -9.25 9.70
N ALA A 52 -17.82 -8.27 10.19
CA ALA A 52 -19.07 -8.50 10.92
C ALA A 52 -20.06 -9.34 10.10
N ARG A 53 -20.29 -8.98 8.83
CA ARG A 53 -21.17 -9.75 7.91
C ARG A 53 -20.72 -11.19 7.73
N VAL A 54 -19.41 -11.43 7.61
CA VAL A 54 -18.87 -12.80 7.52
C VAL A 54 -19.15 -13.57 8.81
N LEU A 55 -18.89 -12.97 9.98
CA LEU A 55 -19.12 -13.61 11.27
C LEU A 55 -20.60 -13.92 11.51
N GLU A 56 -21.49 -12.99 11.18
CA GLU A 56 -22.96 -13.19 11.28
C GLU A 56 -23.42 -14.35 10.39
N GLY A 57 -22.90 -14.45 9.16
CA GLY A 57 -23.22 -15.55 8.24
C GLY A 57 -22.73 -16.93 8.68
N LEU A 58 -21.74 -17.00 9.59
CA LEU A 58 -21.23 -18.26 10.14
C LEU A 58 -22.04 -18.75 11.36
N VAL A 59 -22.84 -17.88 11.98
CA VAL A 59 -23.58 -18.17 13.22
C VAL A 59 -25.10 -18.26 12.97
N ALA A 60 -25.58 -17.83 11.80
CA ALA A 60 -26.96 -18.04 11.39
C ALA A 60 -27.25 -19.56 11.25
N PRO A 61 -28.38 -20.06 11.80
CA PRO A 61 -28.74 -21.48 11.81
C PRO A 61 -28.99 -22.07 10.41
#